data_AF-A0A0Q8NNK0-F1
#
_entry.id   AF-A0A0Q8NNK0-F1
#
_cell.length_a   1.000
_cell.length_b   1.000
_cell.length_c   1.000
_cell.angle_alpha   90.00
_cell.angle_beta   90.00
_cell.angle_gamma   90.00
#
_symmetry.space_group_name_H-M   'P 1'
#
loop_
_entity.id
_entity.type
_entity.pdbx_description
1 polymer ?
#
loop_
_entity_poly.entity_id
_entity_poly.type
_entity_poly.pdbx_seq_one_letter_code
_entity_poly.pdbx_strand_id
1 'polypeptide(L)' 'MVTDLIWMHSQYEDRVEHIRARVELNRCRIAAAIIAATPDAATAKLRRVCERALQYTPALRNWCLVLT' A
#
# COMPACT_ATOMS: atom_id res chain seq x y z
N MET A 1 -10.75 5.00 -5.47
CA MET A 1 -9.37 5.34 -5.89
C MET A 1 -8.43 4.22 -5.46
N VAL A 2 -7.20 4.12 -6.01
CA VAL A 2 -6.24 3.05 -5.61
C VAL A 2 -5.92 3.08 -4.11
N THR A 3 -5.93 4.27 -3.50
CA THR A 3 -5.79 4.45 -2.05
C THR A 3 -6.86 3.72 -1.27
N ASP A 4 -8.12 3.75 -1.73
CA ASP A 4 -9.25 3.11 -1.04
C ASP A 4 -9.15 1.60 -1.11
N LEU A 5 -8.69 1.08 -2.26
CA LEU A 5 -8.43 -0.35 -2.44
C LEU A 5 -7.33 -0.83 -1.50
N ILE A 6 -6.24 -0.06 -1.38
CA ILE A 6 -5.15 -0.38 -0.45
C ILE A 6 -5.63 -0.24 1.00
N TRP A 7 -6.37 0.82 1.32
CA TRP A 7 -6.89 1.10 2.66
C TRP A 7 -7.85 0.01 3.16
N MET A 8 -8.75 -0.47 2.30
CA MET A 8 -9.68 -1.57 2.60
C MET A 8 -8.96 -2.85 3.03
N HIS A 9 -7.72 -3.04 2.59
CA HIS A 9 -6.88 -4.18 2.93
C HIS A 9 -5.82 -3.88 4.00
N SER A 10 -5.85 -2.68 4.60
CA SER A 10 -5.09 -2.37 5.80
C SER A 10 -5.75 -3.04 7.01
N GLN A 11 -4.94 -3.65 7.89
CA GLN A 11 -5.40 -4.20 9.15
C GLN A 11 -4.91 -3.30 10.30
N TYR A 12 -5.47 -3.53 11.50
CA TYR A 12 -5.11 -2.75 12.69
C TYR A 12 -3.62 -2.87 13.04
N GLU A 13 -3.04 -4.04 12.81
CA GLU A 13 -1.63 -4.38 13.07
C GLU A 13 -0.65 -3.64 12.16
N ASP A 14 -1.10 -3.24 10.97
CA ASP A 14 -0.28 -2.48 10.03
C ASP A 14 -0.12 -1.02 10.45
N ARG A 15 -1.00 -0.51 11.32
CA ARG A 15 -0.92 0.84 11.92
C ARG A 15 -0.72 1.93 10.85
N VAL A 16 -1.44 1.80 9.75
CA VAL A 16 -1.46 2.79 8.66
C VAL A 16 -2.40 3.93 9.07
N GLU A 17 -1.86 5.14 9.17
CA GLU A 17 -2.61 6.33 9.59
C GLU A 17 -3.08 7.14 8.38
N HIS A 18 -2.30 7.11 7.30
CA HIS A 18 -2.62 7.85 6.07
C HIS A 18 -2.04 7.15 4.85
N ILE A 19 -2.76 7.19 3.73
CA ILE A 19 -2.28 6.72 2.43
C ILE A 19 -2.52 7.83 1.41
N ARG A 20 -1.49 8.12 0.62
CA ARG A 20 -1.55 9.04 -0.50
C ARG A 20 -1.11 8.34 -1.77
N ALA A 21 -1.79 8.64 -2.87
CA ALA A 21 -1.42 8.15 -4.19
C ALA A 21 -1.09 9.33 -5.12
N ARG A 22 -0.06 9.14 -5.95
CA ARG A 22 0.23 9.98 -7.10
C ARG A 22 0.20 9.11 -8.35
N VAL A 23 -0.72 9.39 -9.25
CA VAL A 23 -0.81 8.70 -10.54
C VAL A 23 0.16 9.34 -11.52
N GLU A 24 0.91 8.52 -12.25
CA GLU A 24 1.80 8.90 -13.33
C GLU A 24 1.50 8.03 -14.56
N LEU A 25 2.15 8.33 -15.69
CA LEU A 25 2.01 7.48 -16.88
C LEU A 25 2.48 6.05 -16.56
N ASN A 26 1.57 5.08 -16.65
CA ASN A 26 1.78 3.65 -16.42
C ASN A 26 2.18 3.24 -14.99
N ARG A 27 2.06 4.11 -13.98
CA ARG A 27 2.33 3.72 -12.59
C ARG A 27 1.56 4.57 -11.58
N CYS A 28 1.41 4.04 -10.38
CA CYS A 28 0.96 4.81 -9.23
C CYS A 28 2.01 4.73 -8.12
N ARG A 29 2.46 5.89 -7.65
CA ARG A 29 3.31 6.00 -6.47
C ARG A 29 2.43 6.09 -5.24
N ILE A 30 2.69 5.23 -4.27
CA ILE A 30 1.99 5.20 -3.00
C ILE A 30 2.95 5.66 -1.90
N ALA A 31 2.48 6.58 -1.06
CA ALA A 31 3.14 6.96 0.17
C ALA A 31 2.19 6.71 1.33
N ALA A 32 2.70 6.23 2.46
CA ALA A 32 1.90 5.98 3.64
C ALA A 32 2.59 6.50 4.90
N ALA A 33 1.80 7.02 5.83
CA ALA A 33 2.22 7.28 7.20
C ALA A 33 1.89 6.05 8.04
N ILE A 34 2.91 5.43 8.65
CA ILE A 34 2.79 4.17 9.37
C ILE A 34 3.48 4.30 10.73
N ILE A 35 2.79 3.89 11.80
CA ILE A 35 3.39 3.80 13.13
C ILE A 35 4.17 2.48 13.25
N ALA A 36 5.50 2.61 13.33
CA ALA A 36 6.41 1.50 13.50
C ALA A 36 7.64 1.92 14.31
N ALA A 37 8.33 0.93 14.92
CA ALA A 37 9.53 1.18 15.70
C ALA A 37 10.74 1.59 14.83
N THR A 38 10.77 1.17 13.56
CA THR A 38 11.85 1.46 12.62
C THR A 38 11.31 1.77 11.23
N PRO A 39 12.08 2.50 10.39
CA PRO A 39 11.73 2.72 8.99
C PRO A 39 11.53 1.43 8.20
N ASP A 40 12.41 0.42 8.41
CA ASP A 40 12.29 -0.87 7.72
C ASP A 40 11.00 -1.61 8.10
N ALA A 41 10.58 -1.52 9.37
CA ALA A 41 9.32 -2.09 9.81
C ALA A 41 8.11 -1.37 9.16
N ALA A 42 8.19 -0.04 8.99
CA ALA A 42 7.16 0.71 8.25
C ALA A 42 7.10 0.27 6.78
N THR A 43 8.25 0.13 6.11
CA THR A 43 8.35 -0.35 4.73
C THR A 43 7.79 -1.77 4.58
N ALA A 44 8.13 -2.67 5.50
CA ALA A 44 7.64 -4.05 5.49
C ALA A 44 6.11 -4.11 5.67
N LYS A 45 5.54 -3.28 6.55
CA LYS A 45 4.09 -3.16 6.73
C LYS A 45 3.41 -2.61 5.47
N LEU A 46 3.94 -1.54 4.88
CA LEU A 46 3.41 -0.99 3.63
C LEU A 46 3.42 -2.03 2.51
N ARG A 47 4.52 -2.78 2.36
CA ARG A 47 4.63 -3.89 1.40
C ARG A 47 3.51 -4.90 1.60
N ARG A 48 3.31 -5.40 2.83
CA ARG A 48 2.27 -6.39 3.14
C ARG A 48 0.86 -5.90 2.81
N VAL A 49 0.54 -4.65 3.15
CA VAL A 49 -0.78 -4.06 2.84
C VAL A 49 -0.99 -4.00 1.32
N CYS A 50 0.01 -3.52 0.58
CA CYS A 50 -0.05 -3.47 -0.88
C CYS A 50 -0.16 -4.87 -1.51
N GLU A 51 0.62 -5.83 -1.04
CA GLU A 51 0.57 -7.23 -1.51
C GLU A 51 -0.82 -7.84 -1.28
N ARG A 52 -1.43 -7.65 -0.10
CA ARG A 52 -2.80 -8.08 0.15
C ARG A 52 -3.80 -7.41 -0.79
N ALA A 53 -3.66 -6.11 -1.04
CA ALA A 53 -4.54 -5.42 -1.97
C ALA A 53 -4.43 -5.98 -3.40
N LEU A 54 -3.20 -6.24 -3.88
CA LEU A 54 -2.96 -6.88 -5.17
C LEU A 54 -3.56 -8.30 -5.23
N GLN A 55 -3.45 -9.06 -4.15
CA GLN A 55 -3.93 -10.43 -4.08
C GLN A 55 -5.46 -10.52 -4.06
N TYR A 56 -6.14 -9.63 -3.33
CA TYR A 56 -7.58 -9.76 -3.03
C TYR A 56 -8.48 -8.78 -3.77
N THR A 57 -7.95 -7.78 -4.47
CA THR A 57 -8.75 -6.82 -5.26
C THR A 57 -8.72 -7.17 -6.75
N PRO A 58 -9.83 -7.63 -7.36
CA PRO A 58 -9.88 -7.95 -8.80
C PRO A 58 -9.48 -6.79 -9.72
N ALA A 59 -9.77 -5.54 -9.33
CA ALA A 59 -9.40 -4.35 -10.08
C ALA A 59 -7.87 -4.13 -10.19
N LEU A 60 -7.07 -4.80 -9.35
CA LEU A 60 -5.61 -4.71 -9.31
C LEU A 60 -4.90 -5.93 -9.92
N ARG A 61 -5.63 -6.85 -10.57
CA ARG A 61 -5.08 -8.14 -11.05
C ARG A 61 -3.83 -8.04 -11.94
N ASN A 62 -3.69 -6.96 -12.71
CA ASN A 62 -2.55 -6.75 -13.62
C ASN A 62 -1.53 -5.74 -13.08
N TRP A 63 -1.65 -5.36 -11.81
CA TRP A 63 -0.73 -4.45 -11.15
C TRP A 63 0.38 -5.25 -10.47
N CYS A 64 1.59 -4.68 -10.41
CA CYS A 64 2.70 -5.24 -9.66
C CYS A 64 3.25 -4.21 -8.68
N LEU A 65 3.75 -4.68 -7.55
CA LEU A 65 4.40 -3.84 -6.56
C LEU A 65 5.89 -3.71 -6.91
N VAL A 66 6.37 -2.47 -7.03
CA VAL A 66 7.79 -2.15 -7.14
C VAL A 66 8.14 -1.27 -5.94
N LEU A 67 9.09 -1.71 -5.11
CA LEU A 67 9.62 -0.91 -4.03
C LEU A 67 10.85 -0.16 -4.53
N THR A 68 10.81 1.16 -4.40
CA THR A 68 11.87 2.11 -4.77
C THR A 68 12.19 3.00 -3.59
#